data_AF-A0A1X1CWS8-F1
#
_entry.id   AF-A0A1X1CWS8-F1
#
_cell.length_a   1.000
_cell.length_b   1.000
_cell.length_c   1.000
_cell.angle_alpha   90.00
_cell.angle_beta   90.00
_cell.angle_gamma   90.00
#
_symmetry.space_group_name_H-M   'P 1'
#
loop_
_entity.id
_entity.type
_entity.pdbx_description
1 polymer ?
#
loop_
_entity_poly.entity_id
_entity_poly.type
_entity_poly.pdbx_seq_one_letter_code
_entity_poly.pdbx_strand_id
1 'polypeptide(L)'
;MRPVRVPARTRRSRHSRASFAASREVDTRPVLNSMAGRWSLIDYQPLVDTELALALTENMLDRFGVITRGAAIAENIPGGFPALQPVLRGLEDAGRLLRGRFVAGMGAAQFADNPAIERLRQAGSAGEIVHPPVALSVMDPVNPFGAQLPWPLSRQGVRPTRRAGALVVIGNGHLLLYLPPGGKTLLTFADDLRDETLNAAVAALGQALKREKHLKLTLERVDDRPIGESPLVGALKRAGFSREPKGYSWYS
;
A
#
# COMPACT_ATOMS: atom_id res chain seq x y z
N MET A 1 9.61 -18.72 33.08
CA MET A 1 8.90 -18.36 31.83
C MET A 1 9.96 -18.12 30.76
N ARG A 2 10.12 -19.04 29.80
CA ARG A 2 11.20 -19.04 28.80
C ARG A 2 10.77 -18.25 27.54
N PRO A 3 11.65 -17.42 26.94
CA PRO A 3 11.30 -16.67 25.73
C PRO A 3 11.25 -17.58 24.49
N VAL A 4 10.22 -17.40 23.68
CA VAL A 4 10.00 -18.05 22.38
C VAL A 4 10.97 -17.44 21.35
N ARG A 5 11.79 -18.29 20.72
CA ARG A 5 12.68 -17.89 19.61
C ARG A 5 11.88 -17.75 18.31
N VAL A 6 11.98 -16.59 17.68
CA VAL A 6 11.51 -16.36 16.30
C VAL A 6 12.54 -16.98 15.33
N PRO A 7 12.13 -17.77 14.31
CA PRO A 7 13.07 -18.29 13.34
C PRO A 7 13.60 -17.15 12.43
N ALA A 8 14.90 -16.93 12.46
CA ALA A 8 15.58 -16.03 11.54
C ALA A 8 15.62 -16.65 10.13
N ARG A 9 15.13 -15.92 9.13
CA ARG A 9 15.31 -16.28 7.71
C ARG A 9 16.80 -16.31 7.38
N THR A 10 17.31 -17.48 7.03
CA THR A 10 18.67 -17.68 6.52
C THR A 10 18.85 -16.94 5.20
N ARG A 11 19.67 -15.88 5.20
CA ARG A 11 20.15 -15.24 3.98
C ARG A 11 21.07 -16.22 3.26
N ARG A 12 20.70 -16.65 2.04
CA ARG A 12 21.60 -17.42 1.16
C ARG A 12 22.81 -16.56 0.81
N SER A 13 23.99 -17.05 1.14
CA SER A 13 25.28 -16.45 0.80
C SER A 13 25.47 -16.44 -0.72
N ARG A 14 25.70 -15.27 -1.31
CA ARG A 14 26.29 -15.19 -2.66
C ARG A 14 27.80 -15.03 -2.52
N HIS A 15 28.52 -15.91 -3.18
CA HIS A 15 29.97 -16.02 -3.17
C HIS A 15 30.66 -14.69 -3.49
N SER A 16 31.62 -14.35 -2.64
CA SER A 16 32.66 -13.36 -2.87
C SER A 16 33.57 -13.79 -4.03
N ARG A 17 33.74 -12.95 -5.04
CA ARG A 17 34.97 -12.91 -5.85
C ARG A 17 35.48 -11.49 -5.90
N ALA A 18 36.74 -11.35 -5.50
CA ALA A 18 37.48 -10.11 -5.42
C ALA A 18 37.89 -9.61 -6.82
N SER A 19 37.83 -8.28 -6.96
CA SER A 19 38.70 -7.36 -7.71
C SER A 19 39.46 -7.85 -8.96
N PHE A 20 39.21 -7.16 -10.08
CA PHE A 20 40.28 -6.57 -10.89
C PHE A 20 39.86 -5.17 -11.36
N ALA A 21 40.69 -4.18 -11.04
CA ALA A 21 40.61 -2.84 -11.58
C ALA A 21 41.11 -2.87 -13.03
N ALA A 22 40.28 -2.39 -13.95
CA ALA A 22 40.71 -2.00 -15.29
C ALA A 22 40.20 -0.57 -15.50
N SER A 23 41.12 0.37 -15.58
CA SER A 23 40.87 1.76 -15.97
C SER A 23 40.23 1.76 -17.36
N ARG A 24 39.00 2.25 -17.48
CA ARG A 24 38.38 2.52 -18.78
C ARG A 24 38.46 4.03 -19.04
N GLU A 25 39.00 4.37 -20.21
CA GLU A 25 39.02 5.72 -20.76
C GLU A 25 37.63 6.35 -20.69
N VAL A 26 37.60 7.59 -20.22
CA VAL A 26 36.39 8.40 -20.08
C VAL A 26 36.08 8.99 -21.45
N ASP A 27 35.05 8.47 -22.12
CA ASP A 27 34.46 9.12 -23.29
C ASP A 27 33.76 10.40 -22.84
N THR A 28 34.40 11.55 -23.07
CA THR A 28 33.89 12.88 -22.70
C THR A 28 32.86 13.34 -23.71
N ARG A 29 31.67 12.73 -23.70
CA ARG A 29 30.48 13.32 -24.31
C ARG A 29 29.69 14.06 -23.22
N PRO A 30 29.31 15.33 -23.42
CA PRO A 30 28.55 16.08 -22.44
C PRO A 30 27.13 15.51 -22.36
N VAL A 31 26.82 14.80 -21.28
CA VAL A 31 25.45 14.34 -20.98
C VAL A 31 24.72 15.47 -20.27
N LEU A 32 23.76 16.09 -20.97
CA LEU A 32 22.77 16.97 -20.36
C LEU A 32 21.99 16.16 -19.32
N ASN A 33 22.04 16.62 -18.07
CA ASN A 33 21.55 15.98 -16.82
C ASN A 33 22.58 15.09 -16.11
N SER A 34 23.60 15.73 -15.54
CA SER A 34 24.40 15.17 -14.44
C SER A 34 23.58 15.11 -13.15
N MET A 35 22.49 14.34 -13.14
CA MET A 35 22.00 13.81 -11.87
C MET A 35 23.10 12.90 -11.33
N ALA A 36 23.82 13.37 -10.31
CA ALA A 36 24.87 12.63 -9.63
C ALA A 36 24.27 11.39 -8.94
N GLY A 37 24.00 10.35 -9.71
CA GLY A 37 23.56 9.05 -9.27
C GLY A 37 24.22 8.00 -10.15
N ARG A 38 24.73 6.93 -9.54
CA ARG A 38 25.32 5.79 -10.24
C ARG A 38 24.21 4.86 -10.75
N TRP A 39 23.30 5.40 -11.55
CA TRP A 39 22.29 4.61 -12.23
C TRP A 39 22.95 3.99 -13.46
N SER A 40 23.22 2.69 -13.40
CA SER A 40 23.59 1.90 -14.56
C SER A 40 22.37 1.13 -15.04
N LEU A 41 22.18 1.04 -16.35
CA LEU A 41 21.23 0.11 -16.92
C LEU A 41 21.63 -1.31 -16.48
N ILE A 42 20.66 -2.08 -15.99
CA ILE A 42 20.86 -3.51 -15.74
C ILE A 42 20.61 -4.20 -17.08
N ASP A 43 21.63 -4.86 -17.61
CA ASP A 43 21.46 -5.75 -18.77
C ASP A 43 20.60 -6.94 -18.33
N TYR A 44 19.39 -7.00 -18.85
CA TYR A 44 18.51 -8.16 -18.70
C TYR A 44 18.42 -8.89 -20.04
N GLN A 45 18.45 -10.22 -19.99
CA GLN A 45 18.13 -11.01 -21.17
C GLN A 45 16.62 -10.93 -21.41
N PRO A 46 16.17 -10.67 -22.65
CA PRO A 46 14.75 -10.70 -22.96
C PRO A 46 14.20 -12.10 -22.70
N LEU A 47 13.13 -12.18 -21.91
CA LEU A 47 12.41 -13.43 -21.67
C LEU A 47 11.50 -13.75 -22.86
N VAL A 48 11.22 -15.03 -23.09
CA VAL A 48 10.15 -15.43 -24.02
C VAL A 48 8.81 -14.96 -23.45
N ASP A 49 7.87 -14.53 -24.30
CA ASP A 49 6.59 -13.94 -23.88
C ASP A 49 5.83 -14.77 -22.83
N THR A 50 5.86 -16.10 -22.95
CA THR A 50 5.21 -16.99 -21.98
C THR A 50 5.92 -17.01 -20.62
N GLU A 51 7.25 -16.99 -20.60
CA GLU A 51 8.04 -16.91 -19.37
C GLU A 51 7.83 -15.57 -18.67
N LEU A 52 7.79 -14.48 -19.45
CA LEU A 52 7.48 -13.16 -18.93
C LEU A 52 6.06 -13.12 -18.34
N ALA A 53 5.07 -13.63 -19.05
CA ALA A 53 3.69 -13.68 -18.57
C ALA A 53 3.54 -14.53 -17.29
N LEU A 54 4.28 -15.63 -17.17
CA LEU A 54 4.34 -16.44 -15.96
C LEU A 54 4.99 -15.68 -14.79
N ALA A 55 6.15 -15.05 -15.02
CA ALA A 55 6.82 -14.25 -13.99
C ALA A 55 5.96 -13.08 -13.51
N LEU A 56 5.26 -12.40 -14.41
CA LEU A 56 4.30 -11.35 -14.07
C LEU A 56 3.12 -11.91 -13.26
N THR A 57 2.59 -13.08 -13.64
CA THR A 57 1.50 -13.75 -12.92
C THR A 57 1.92 -14.11 -11.49
N GLU A 58 3.10 -14.71 -11.32
CA GLU A 58 3.65 -15.06 -10.00
C GLU A 58 3.87 -13.80 -9.14
N ASN A 59 4.43 -12.75 -9.71
CA ASN A 59 4.61 -11.47 -9.01
C ASN A 59 3.26 -10.86 -8.56
N MET A 60 2.23 -10.92 -9.40
CA MET A 60 0.90 -10.43 -9.07
C MET A 60 0.25 -11.26 -7.95
N LEU A 61 0.42 -12.59 -7.95
CA LEU A 61 -0.08 -13.45 -6.87
C LEU A 61 0.61 -13.16 -5.55
N ASP A 62 1.94 -12.99 -5.55
CA ASP A 62 2.70 -12.65 -4.35
C ASP A 62 2.26 -11.31 -3.75
N ARG A 63 1.99 -10.33 -4.62
CA ARG A 63 1.65 -8.97 -4.23
C ARG A 63 0.19 -8.79 -3.79
N PHE A 64 -0.74 -9.42 -4.51
CA PHE A 64 -2.17 -9.17 -4.35
C PHE A 64 -2.94 -10.36 -3.77
N GLY A 65 -2.41 -11.58 -3.88
CA GLY A 65 -3.08 -12.83 -3.54
C GLY A 65 -4.19 -13.21 -4.52
N VAL A 66 -4.97 -12.24 -5.00
CA VAL A 66 -6.02 -12.42 -6.01
C VAL A 66 -5.72 -11.54 -7.22
N ILE A 67 -5.56 -12.16 -8.38
CA ILE A 67 -5.42 -11.45 -9.65
C ILE A 67 -6.82 -11.05 -10.13
N THR A 68 -6.99 -9.75 -10.37
CA THR A 68 -8.19 -9.16 -10.97
C THR A 68 -7.81 -8.30 -12.18
N ARG A 69 -8.79 -7.90 -12.99
CA ARG A 69 -8.56 -6.91 -14.06
C ARG A 69 -8.00 -5.60 -13.51
N GLY A 70 -8.50 -5.14 -12.36
CA GLY A 70 -8.03 -3.92 -11.70
C GLY A 70 -6.57 -4.01 -11.27
N ALA A 71 -6.16 -5.16 -10.72
CA ALA A 71 -4.76 -5.41 -10.36
C ALA A 71 -3.83 -5.34 -11.58
N ALA A 72 -4.22 -5.90 -12.72
CA ALA A 72 -3.42 -5.83 -13.95
C ALA A 72 -3.28 -4.40 -14.50
N ILE A 73 -4.31 -3.58 -14.33
CA ILE A 73 -4.25 -2.14 -14.67
C ILE A 73 -3.31 -1.41 -13.71
N ALA A 74 -3.42 -1.67 -12.41
CA ALA A 74 -2.59 -1.03 -11.39
C ALA A 74 -1.08 -1.33 -11.57
N GLU A 75 -0.73 -2.53 -12.03
CA GLU A 75 0.65 -2.92 -12.34
C GLU A 75 1.10 -2.52 -13.76
N ASN A 76 0.24 -1.86 -14.55
CA ASN A 76 0.52 -1.50 -15.94
C ASN A 76 1.02 -2.69 -16.78
N ILE A 77 0.39 -3.84 -16.64
CA ILE A 77 0.77 -5.06 -17.36
C ILE A 77 0.71 -4.79 -18.87
N PRO A 78 1.81 -5.03 -19.63
CA PRO A 78 1.80 -4.89 -21.08
C PRO A 78 0.73 -5.77 -21.73
N GLY A 79 -0.10 -5.18 -22.61
CA GLY A 79 -1.26 -5.88 -23.18
C GLY A 79 -2.43 -6.11 -22.21
N GLY A 80 -2.30 -5.64 -20.96
CA GLY A 80 -3.31 -5.71 -19.91
C GLY A 80 -3.64 -7.12 -19.44
N PHE A 81 -4.78 -7.26 -18.76
CA PHE A 81 -5.26 -8.56 -18.27
C PHE A 81 -5.37 -9.65 -19.35
N PRO A 82 -5.80 -9.38 -20.61
CA PRO A 82 -5.85 -10.39 -21.66
C PRO A 82 -4.51 -11.06 -21.96
N ALA A 83 -3.38 -10.34 -21.84
CA ALA A 83 -2.05 -10.89 -22.07
C ALA A 83 -1.69 -12.02 -21.10
N LEU A 84 -2.28 -12.03 -19.90
CA LEU A 84 -2.05 -13.07 -18.89
C LEU A 84 -2.99 -14.27 -19.02
N GLN A 85 -4.09 -14.15 -19.79
CA GLN A 85 -5.13 -15.19 -19.85
C GLN A 85 -4.62 -16.59 -20.28
N PRO A 86 -3.71 -16.74 -21.25
CA PRO A 86 -3.21 -18.07 -21.62
C PRO A 86 -2.51 -18.76 -20.45
N VAL A 87 -1.66 -18.04 -19.73
CA VAL A 87 -0.95 -18.58 -18.56
C VAL A 87 -1.91 -18.84 -17.40
N LEU A 88 -2.83 -17.91 -17.11
CA LEU A 88 -3.83 -18.09 -16.05
C LEU A 88 -4.71 -19.32 -16.29
N ARG A 89 -5.15 -19.56 -17.53
CA ARG A 89 -5.90 -20.78 -17.91
C ARG A 89 -5.04 -22.03 -17.78
N GLY A 90 -3.80 -22.01 -18.27
CA GLY A 90 -2.91 -23.16 -18.12
C GLY A 90 -2.64 -23.52 -16.66
N LEU A 91 -2.53 -22.52 -15.78
CA LEU A 91 -2.37 -22.72 -14.34
C LEU A 91 -3.68 -23.19 -13.66
N GLU A 92 -4.85 -22.76 -14.16
CA GLU A 92 -6.17 -23.26 -13.74
C GLU A 92 -6.33 -24.74 -14.11
N ASP A 93 -6.03 -25.10 -15.37
CA ASP A 93 -6.09 -26.48 -15.88
C ASP A 93 -5.12 -27.41 -15.12
N ALA A 94 -3.95 -26.89 -14.72
CA ALA A 94 -2.99 -27.60 -13.89
C ALA A 94 -3.36 -27.65 -12.39
N GLY A 95 -4.49 -27.06 -11.99
CA GLY A 95 -4.94 -27.00 -10.60
C GLY A 95 -4.08 -26.14 -9.67
N ARG A 96 -3.17 -25.31 -10.22
CA ARG A 96 -2.33 -24.38 -9.45
C ARG A 96 -3.08 -23.12 -9.04
N LEU A 97 -4.04 -22.69 -9.87
CA LEU A 97 -4.94 -21.58 -9.60
C LEU A 97 -6.39 -22.05 -9.63
N LEU A 98 -7.24 -21.31 -8.94
CA LEU A 98 -8.68 -21.44 -9.05
C LEU A 98 -9.28 -20.12 -9.52
N ARG A 99 -10.20 -20.22 -10.47
CA ARG A 99 -10.98 -19.08 -10.95
C ARG A 99 -12.27 -18.96 -10.14
N GLY A 100 -12.61 -17.74 -9.72
CA GLY A 100 -13.79 -17.52 -8.89
C GLY A 100 -14.11 -16.05 -8.65
N ARG A 101 -14.99 -15.81 -7.69
CA ARG A 101 -15.35 -14.48 -7.19
C ARG A 101 -14.88 -14.36 -5.75
N PHE A 102 -13.66 -13.85 -5.57
CA PHE A 102 -13.05 -13.73 -4.24
C PHE A 102 -13.28 -12.34 -3.64
N VAL A 103 -13.27 -11.30 -4.48
CA VAL A 103 -13.49 -9.90 -4.07
C VAL A 103 -14.75 -9.36 -4.72
N ALA A 104 -15.68 -8.84 -3.90
CA ALA A 104 -16.90 -8.22 -4.39
C ALA A 104 -16.59 -6.96 -5.22
N GLY A 105 -17.41 -6.69 -6.26
CA GLY A 105 -17.26 -5.50 -7.11
C GLY A 105 -16.08 -5.53 -8.11
N MET A 106 -15.22 -6.55 -8.07
CA MET A 106 -13.99 -6.62 -8.89
C MET A 106 -14.13 -7.41 -10.20
N GLY A 107 -15.36 -7.56 -10.70
CA GLY A 107 -15.66 -8.33 -11.91
C GLY A 107 -15.66 -9.84 -11.71
N ALA A 108 -16.01 -10.59 -12.77
CA ALA A 108 -16.25 -12.03 -12.69
C ALA A 108 -14.99 -12.90 -12.86
N ALA A 109 -13.97 -12.43 -13.59
CA ALA A 109 -12.73 -13.17 -13.80
C ALA A 109 -11.70 -12.77 -12.74
N GLN A 110 -11.55 -13.62 -11.73
CA GLN A 110 -10.52 -13.48 -10.70
C GLN A 110 -9.84 -14.82 -10.50
N PHE A 111 -8.55 -14.80 -10.22
CA PHE A 111 -7.72 -15.99 -10.04
C PHE A 111 -6.94 -15.88 -8.74
N ALA A 112 -6.87 -16.97 -7.98
CA ALA A 112 -6.09 -17.03 -6.75
C ALA A 112 -5.49 -18.43 -6.60
N ASP A 113 -4.37 -18.52 -5.90
CA ASP A 113 -3.77 -19.80 -5.53
C ASP A 113 -4.42 -20.38 -4.27
N ASN A 114 -4.23 -21.68 -4.03
CA ASN A 114 -4.81 -22.35 -2.87
C ASN A 114 -4.42 -21.69 -1.53
N PRO A 115 -3.15 -21.29 -1.30
CA PRO A 115 -2.76 -20.55 -0.11
C PRO A 115 -3.50 -19.21 0.09
N ALA A 116 -3.74 -18.42 -0.95
CA ALA A 116 -4.51 -17.18 -0.83
C ALA A 116 -5.97 -17.47 -0.51
N ILE A 117 -6.57 -18.46 -1.15
CA ILE A 117 -7.97 -18.86 -0.91
C ILE A 117 -8.16 -19.32 0.53
N GLU A 118 -7.23 -20.11 1.04
CA GLU A 118 -7.30 -20.58 2.43
C GLU A 118 -7.15 -19.43 3.43
N ARG A 119 -6.24 -18.48 3.18
CA ARG A 119 -6.15 -17.24 3.97
C ARG A 119 -7.45 -16.44 3.96
N LEU A 120 -8.13 -16.35 2.82
CA LEU A 120 -9.44 -15.67 2.72
C LEU A 120 -10.52 -16.40 3.53
N ARG A 121 -10.57 -17.74 3.48
CA ARG A 121 -11.51 -18.53 4.30
C ARG A 121 -11.25 -18.34 5.79
N GLN A 122 -9.98 -18.35 6.20
CA GLN A 122 -9.59 -18.12 7.59
C GLN A 122 -9.99 -16.71 8.03
N ALA A 123 -9.72 -15.69 7.23
CA ALA A 123 -10.14 -14.32 7.51
C ALA A 123 -11.66 -14.18 7.64
N GLY A 124 -12.44 -14.90 6.82
CA GLY A 124 -13.91 -14.92 6.91
C GLY A 124 -14.46 -15.72 8.10
N SER A 125 -13.71 -16.72 8.59
CA SER A 125 -14.16 -17.63 9.66
C SER A 125 -13.68 -17.22 11.05
N ALA A 126 -12.65 -16.37 11.15
CA ALA A 126 -12.00 -16.02 12.40
C ALA A 126 -12.85 -15.16 13.37
N GLY A 127 -14.10 -14.81 13.01
CA GLY A 127 -14.88 -13.80 13.74
C GLY A 127 -14.25 -12.40 13.64
N GLU A 128 -14.81 -11.40 14.31
CA GLU A 128 -14.23 -10.05 14.35
C GLU A 128 -12.94 -10.01 15.20
N ILE A 129 -11.84 -10.57 14.68
CA ILE A 129 -10.51 -10.25 15.22
C ILE A 129 -10.21 -8.81 14.83
N VAL A 130 -10.35 -7.91 15.80
CA VAL A 130 -10.05 -6.49 15.61
C VAL A 130 -8.54 -6.29 15.62
N HIS A 131 -7.97 -6.00 14.46
CA HIS A 131 -6.58 -5.58 14.34
C HIS A 131 -6.46 -4.07 14.58
N PRO A 132 -5.36 -3.59 15.18
CA PRO A 132 -5.15 -2.16 15.33
C PRO A 132 -5.06 -1.49 13.95
N PRO A 133 -5.62 -0.29 13.76
CA PRO A 133 -5.50 0.44 12.52
C PRO A 133 -4.05 0.71 12.14
N VAL A 134 -3.78 0.75 10.84
CA VAL A 134 -2.45 1.05 10.29
C VAL A 134 -2.55 2.26 9.37
N ALA A 135 -1.64 3.21 9.58
CA ALA A 135 -1.49 4.38 8.72
C ALA A 135 -0.38 4.15 7.69
N LEU A 136 -0.69 4.42 6.42
CA LEU A 136 0.18 4.21 5.27
C LEU A 136 0.23 5.46 4.40
N SER A 137 1.31 5.61 3.64
CA SER A 137 1.30 6.50 2.48
C SER A 137 0.22 6.05 1.51
N VAL A 138 -0.49 7.00 0.91
CA VAL A 138 -1.44 6.71 -0.16
C VAL A 138 -0.77 6.05 -1.36
N MET A 139 0.52 6.34 -1.57
CA MET A 139 1.33 5.74 -2.63
C MET A 139 1.92 4.37 -2.25
N ASP A 140 1.75 3.95 -0.99
CA ASP A 140 2.27 2.66 -0.52
C ASP A 140 1.68 1.51 -1.37
N PRO A 141 2.51 0.55 -1.82
CA PRO A 141 2.06 -0.67 -2.49
C PRO A 141 0.97 -1.47 -1.75
N VAL A 142 0.97 -1.41 -0.42
CA VAL A 142 0.03 -2.14 0.45
C VAL A 142 -1.33 -1.44 0.51
N ASN A 143 -1.43 -0.15 0.17
CA ASN A 143 -2.72 0.54 0.11
C ASN A 143 -3.56 0.03 -1.10
N PRO A 144 -4.68 -0.68 -0.87
CA PRO A 144 -5.48 -1.22 -1.96
C PRO A 144 -6.38 -0.16 -2.61
N PHE A 145 -6.72 0.92 -1.89
CA PHE A 145 -7.68 1.92 -2.32
C PHE A 145 -7.09 2.89 -3.35
N GLY A 146 -7.85 3.17 -4.40
CA GLY A 146 -7.40 4.00 -5.52
C GLY A 146 -6.40 3.29 -6.44
N ALA A 147 -6.13 2.01 -6.20
CA ALA A 147 -5.30 1.15 -7.06
C ALA A 147 -6.12 -0.04 -7.53
N GLN A 148 -6.40 -0.98 -6.63
CA GLN A 148 -7.20 -2.17 -6.92
C GLN A 148 -8.65 -1.99 -6.51
N LEU A 149 -8.89 -1.39 -5.35
CA LEU A 149 -10.23 -1.10 -4.86
C LEU A 149 -10.62 0.34 -5.21
N PRO A 150 -11.89 0.60 -5.56
CA PRO A 150 -12.37 1.96 -5.70
C PRO A 150 -12.25 2.70 -4.37
N TRP A 151 -12.07 4.01 -4.41
CA TRP A 151 -12.15 4.83 -3.22
C TRP A 151 -13.58 4.80 -2.65
N PRO A 152 -13.76 4.53 -1.35
CA PRO A 152 -15.04 4.78 -0.70
C PRO A 152 -15.30 6.30 -0.67
N LEU A 153 -16.57 6.66 -0.50
CA LEU A 153 -16.95 8.05 -0.24
C LEU A 153 -16.67 8.38 1.22
N SER A 154 -16.09 9.55 1.49
CA SER A 154 -16.05 10.08 2.85
C SER A 154 -17.47 10.39 3.32
N ARG A 155 -17.62 10.70 4.62
CA ARG A 155 -18.92 11.15 5.17
C ARG A 155 -19.50 12.38 4.46
N GLN A 156 -18.65 13.11 3.74
CA GLN A 156 -19.01 14.31 2.98
C GLN A 156 -19.27 14.04 1.50
N GLY A 157 -19.23 12.78 1.06
CA GLY A 157 -19.30 12.43 -0.36
C GLY A 157 -18.03 12.77 -1.14
N VAL A 158 -16.92 13.11 -0.47
CA VAL A 158 -15.64 13.42 -1.13
C VAL A 158 -14.90 12.12 -1.43
N ARG A 159 -14.45 11.95 -2.67
CA ARG A 159 -13.55 10.86 -3.07
C ARG A 159 -12.10 11.28 -2.86
N PRO A 160 -11.30 10.51 -2.10
CA PRO A 160 -9.86 10.70 -2.05
C PRO A 160 -9.16 10.65 -3.40
N THR A 161 -7.93 11.14 -3.43
CA THR A 161 -7.03 11.05 -4.59
C THR A 161 -5.75 10.30 -4.24
N ARG A 162 -5.23 9.53 -5.20
CA ARG A 162 -3.97 8.80 -5.05
C ARG A 162 -2.77 9.69 -5.37
N ARG A 163 -2.41 10.56 -4.42
CA ARG A 163 -1.35 11.59 -4.59
C ARG A 163 -0.26 11.47 -3.53
N ALA A 164 0.99 11.69 -3.93
CA ALA A 164 2.12 11.73 -3.02
C ALA A 164 1.93 12.78 -1.90
N GLY A 165 2.40 12.45 -0.69
CA GLY A 165 2.23 13.28 0.50
C GLY A 165 0.88 13.13 1.21
N ALA A 166 -0.04 12.31 0.69
CA ALA A 166 -1.27 11.94 1.38
C ALA A 166 -1.08 10.66 2.22
N LEU A 167 -1.82 10.58 3.33
CA LEU A 167 -1.84 9.40 4.21
C LEU A 167 -3.26 8.83 4.28
N VAL A 168 -3.35 7.51 4.43
CA VAL A 168 -4.60 6.78 4.73
C VAL A 168 -4.43 6.00 6.01
N VAL A 169 -5.51 5.83 6.76
CA VAL A 169 -5.56 4.92 7.89
C VAL A 169 -6.60 3.85 7.61
N ILE A 170 -6.18 2.59 7.66
CA ILE A 170 -7.00 1.42 7.35
C ILE A 170 -7.11 0.57 8.62
N GLY A 171 -8.31 0.11 8.95
CA GLY A 171 -8.55 -0.84 10.04
C GLY A 171 -9.62 -1.84 9.64
N ASN A 172 -9.36 -3.13 9.91
CA ASN A 172 -10.27 -4.24 9.59
C ASN A 172 -10.83 -4.17 8.15
N GLY A 173 -9.98 -3.85 7.17
CA GLY A 173 -10.38 -3.75 5.76
C GLY A 173 -11.13 -2.47 5.36
N HIS A 174 -11.41 -1.56 6.30
CA HIS A 174 -12.11 -0.30 6.05
C HIS A 174 -11.12 0.86 6.01
N LEU A 175 -11.31 1.78 5.06
CA LEU A 175 -10.67 3.09 5.13
C LEU A 175 -11.32 3.87 6.27
N LEU A 176 -10.54 4.37 7.22
CA LEU A 176 -11.02 5.09 8.40
C LEU A 176 -10.73 6.58 8.29
N LEU A 177 -9.52 6.93 7.88
CA LEU A 177 -9.08 8.32 7.73
C LEU A 177 -8.34 8.51 6.39
N TYR A 178 -8.49 9.71 5.83
CA TYR A 178 -7.65 10.20 4.73
C TYR A 178 -7.13 11.59 5.08
N LEU A 179 -5.82 11.76 5.04
CA LEU A 179 -5.15 13.04 5.18
C LEU A 179 -4.61 13.45 3.80
N PRO A 180 -5.22 14.45 3.13
CA PRO A 180 -4.73 14.97 1.86
C PRO A 180 -3.33 15.60 2.02
N PRO A 181 -2.59 15.80 0.91
CA PRO A 181 -1.31 16.49 0.95
C PRO A 181 -1.46 17.90 1.55
N GLY A 182 -0.52 18.29 2.41
CA GLY A 182 -0.56 19.56 3.14
C GLY A 182 -1.36 19.51 4.46
N GLY A 183 -2.17 18.47 4.68
CA GLY A 183 -2.69 18.11 6.00
C GLY A 183 -3.65 19.12 6.65
N LYS A 184 -4.36 19.95 5.87
CA LYS A 184 -5.29 20.95 6.40
C LYS A 184 -6.63 20.39 6.88
N THR A 185 -7.16 19.40 6.16
CA THR A 185 -8.47 18.79 6.45
C THR A 185 -8.30 17.29 6.57
N LEU A 186 -8.70 16.71 7.70
CA LEU A 186 -8.75 15.26 7.87
C LEU A 186 -10.13 14.77 7.46
N LEU A 187 -10.21 13.83 6.51
CA LEU A 187 -11.47 13.20 6.14
C LEU A 187 -11.67 11.92 6.93
N THR A 188 -12.89 11.72 7.43
CA THR A 188 -13.33 10.49 8.08
C THR A 188 -14.26 9.70 7.16
N PHE A 189 -14.30 8.39 7.38
CA PHE A 189 -15.07 7.44 6.58
C PHE A 189 -15.94 6.59 7.50
N ALA A 190 -17.08 6.14 6.96
CA ALA A 190 -18.13 5.39 7.65
C ALA A 190 -18.83 6.17 8.79
N ASP A 191 -20.16 6.06 8.82
CA ASP A 191 -21.01 6.83 9.75
C ASP A 191 -21.11 6.20 11.14
N ASP A 192 -20.75 4.93 11.26
CA ASP A 192 -20.88 4.06 12.44
C ASP A 192 -19.55 3.78 13.15
N LEU A 193 -18.49 4.51 12.81
CA LEU A 193 -17.23 4.37 13.55
C LEU A 193 -17.41 4.78 15.00
N ARG A 194 -17.25 3.80 15.89
CA ARG A 194 -17.20 4.02 17.33
C ARG A 194 -16.01 4.92 17.68
N ASP A 195 -16.17 5.70 18.75
CA ASP A 195 -15.14 6.64 19.21
C ASP A 195 -13.80 5.93 19.49
N GLU A 196 -13.82 4.69 19.96
CA GLU A 196 -12.62 3.89 20.18
C GLU A 196 -11.84 3.61 18.88
N THR A 197 -12.55 3.32 17.79
CA THR A 197 -11.96 3.05 16.47
C THR A 197 -11.33 4.32 15.89
N LEU A 198 -12.02 5.46 16.01
CA LEU A 198 -11.49 6.76 15.59
C LEU A 198 -10.26 7.16 16.40
N ASN A 199 -10.29 6.97 17.72
CA ASN A 199 -9.16 7.21 18.60
C ASN A 199 -7.93 6.37 18.20
N ALA A 200 -8.15 5.07 17.93
CA ALA A 200 -7.09 4.18 17.46
C ALA A 200 -6.55 4.58 16.07
N ALA A 201 -7.43 5.04 15.17
CA ALA A 201 -7.03 5.51 13.85
C ALA A 201 -6.17 6.78 13.93
N VAL A 202 -6.53 7.74 14.78
CA VAL A 202 -5.72 8.95 15.03
C VAL A 202 -4.37 8.60 15.68
N ALA A 203 -4.34 7.62 16.59
CA ALA A 203 -3.10 7.12 17.15
C ALA A 203 -2.18 6.50 16.08
N ALA A 204 -2.74 5.69 15.17
CA ALA A 204 -2.00 5.13 14.04
C ALA A 204 -1.47 6.22 13.10
N LEU A 205 -2.28 7.25 12.81
CA LEU A 205 -1.85 8.42 12.04
C LEU A 205 -0.65 9.11 12.70
N GLY A 206 -0.72 9.39 14.01
CA GLY A 206 0.39 9.96 14.76
C GLY A 206 1.65 9.10 14.70
N GLN A 207 1.54 7.77 14.76
CA GLN A 207 2.68 6.87 14.61
C GLN A 207 3.31 6.93 13.21
N ALA A 208 2.52 7.07 12.15
CA ALA A 208 3.06 7.27 10.80
C ALA A 208 3.74 8.63 10.67
N LEU A 209 3.12 9.71 11.16
CA LEU A 209 3.68 11.06 11.11
C LEU A 209 5.01 11.17 11.88
N LYS A 210 5.21 10.40 12.96
CA LYS A 210 6.49 10.33 13.68
C LYS A 210 7.64 9.76 12.85
N ARG A 211 7.34 8.97 11.81
CA ARG A 211 8.37 8.40 10.92
C ARG A 211 8.80 9.39 9.83
N GLU A 212 7.97 10.40 9.56
CA GLU A 212 8.20 11.44 8.55
C GLU A 212 8.98 12.61 9.15
N LYS A 213 10.31 12.51 9.11
CA LYS A 213 11.21 13.55 9.61
C LYS A 213 10.96 14.89 8.90
N HIS A 214 10.94 15.98 9.66
CA HIS A 214 10.76 17.35 9.16
C HIS A 214 9.39 17.66 8.54
N LEU A 215 8.41 16.76 8.67
CA LEU A 215 7.04 17.04 8.26
C LEU A 215 6.41 18.07 9.20
N LYS A 216 5.88 19.15 8.60
CA LYS A 216 5.08 20.16 9.30
C LYS A 216 3.73 20.29 8.62
N LEU A 217 2.66 20.23 9.41
CA LEU A 217 1.30 20.45 8.93
C LEU A 217 0.43 20.99 10.06
N THR A 218 -0.66 21.66 9.69
CA THR A 218 -1.66 22.18 10.62
C THR A 218 -3.03 21.68 10.17
N LEU A 219 -3.65 20.84 11.00
CA LEU A 219 -5.03 20.41 10.84
C LEU A 219 -5.97 21.53 11.29
N GLU A 220 -6.73 22.07 10.34
CA GLU A 220 -7.71 23.14 10.55
C GLU A 220 -9.13 22.57 10.69
N ARG A 221 -9.41 21.43 10.03
CA ARG A 221 -10.75 20.84 9.94
C ARG A 221 -10.72 19.31 10.04
N VAL A 222 -11.83 18.75 10.56
CA VAL A 222 -12.20 17.35 10.35
C VAL A 222 -13.51 17.36 9.58
N ASP A 223 -13.51 16.74 8.40
CA ASP A 223 -14.62 16.83 7.47
C ASP A 223 -14.97 18.33 7.21
N ASP A 224 -16.19 18.77 7.50
CA ASP A 224 -16.68 20.14 7.31
C ASP A 224 -16.59 20.96 8.58
N ARG A 225 -16.21 20.36 9.71
CA ARG A 225 -16.23 21.06 10.99
C ARG A 225 -14.85 21.61 11.34
N PRO A 226 -14.79 22.82 11.95
CA PRO A 226 -13.56 23.31 12.56
C PRO A 226 -13.02 22.29 13.55
N ILE A 227 -11.70 22.08 13.56
CA ILE A 227 -11.04 21.08 14.41
C ILE A 227 -11.35 21.28 15.90
N GLY A 228 -11.58 22.52 16.34
CA GLY A 228 -11.88 22.85 17.74
C GLY A 228 -13.19 22.27 18.26
N GLU A 229 -14.13 21.96 17.37
CA GLU A 229 -15.45 21.37 17.69
C GLU A 229 -15.46 19.85 17.50
N SER A 230 -14.35 19.27 17.03
CA SER A 230 -14.27 17.84 16.72
C SER A 230 -14.06 17.01 18.00
N PRO A 231 -14.74 15.85 18.15
CA PRO A 231 -14.45 14.92 19.23
C PRO A 231 -13.02 14.35 19.15
N LEU A 232 -12.35 14.47 18.01
CA LEU A 232 -10.98 13.97 17.79
C LEU A 232 -9.89 14.81 18.47
N VAL A 233 -10.21 15.98 19.03
CA VAL A 233 -9.23 16.86 19.68
C VAL A 233 -8.42 16.13 20.76
N GLY A 234 -9.10 15.34 21.61
CA GLY A 234 -8.44 14.57 22.66
C GLY A 234 -7.52 13.48 22.09
N ALA A 235 -7.91 12.86 20.97
CA ALA A 235 -7.10 11.87 20.27
C ALA A 235 -5.85 12.49 19.65
N LEU A 236 -6.00 13.64 18.98
CA LEU A 236 -4.92 14.35 18.31
C LEU A 236 -3.84 14.82 19.28
N LYS A 237 -4.25 15.38 20.43
CA LYS A 237 -3.32 15.76 21.50
C LYS A 237 -2.50 14.55 21.99
N ARG A 238 -3.16 13.43 22.26
CA ARG A 238 -2.49 12.18 22.66
C ARG A 238 -1.57 11.62 21.58
N ALA A 239 -1.91 11.81 20.31
CA ALA A 239 -1.08 11.40 19.18
C ALA A 239 0.19 12.27 19.02
N GLY A 240 0.19 13.50 19.54
CA GLY A 240 1.33 14.43 19.54
C GLY A 240 1.07 15.78 18.87
N PHE A 241 -0.17 16.09 18.48
CA PHE A 241 -0.51 17.39 17.91
C PHE A 241 -0.58 18.48 18.98
N SER A 242 -0.07 19.66 18.65
CA SER A 242 -0.08 20.84 19.51
C SER A 242 -1.12 21.86 19.06
N ARG A 243 -1.78 22.54 20.00
CA ARG A 243 -2.80 23.55 19.68
C ARG A 243 -2.16 24.80 19.11
N GLU A 244 -2.75 25.36 18.07
CA GLU A 244 -2.41 26.65 17.46
C GLU A 244 -3.66 27.47 17.14
N PRO A 245 -3.54 28.79 16.88
CA PRO A 245 -4.71 29.64 16.60
C PRO A 245 -5.57 29.14 15.43
N LYS A 246 -4.93 28.57 14.40
CA LYS A 246 -5.62 28.06 13.19
C LYS A 246 -6.09 26.62 13.31
N GLY A 247 -5.66 25.88 14.35
CA GLY A 247 -6.02 24.47 14.50
C GLY A 247 -5.04 23.67 15.36
N TYR A 248 -4.64 22.48 14.88
CA TYR A 248 -3.73 21.58 15.57
C TYR A 248 -2.54 21.22 14.69
N SER A 249 -1.33 21.58 15.12
CA SER A 249 -0.11 21.45 14.34
C SER A 249 0.72 20.24 14.75
N TRP A 250 1.33 19.61 13.75
CA TRP A 250 2.31 18.56 13.90
C TRP A 250 3.70 19.10 13.58
N TYR A 251 4.66 18.77 14.45
CA TYR A 251 6.06 19.14 14.32
C TYR A 251 6.91 17.88 14.52
N SER A 252 7.58 17.40 13.47
CA SER A 252 8.57 16.31 13.54
C SER A 252 10.00 16.79 13.25
#